data_AF-A0A973P922-F1
#
_entry.id   AF-A0A973P922-F1
#
_cell.length_a   1.000
_cell.length_b   1.000
_cell.length_c   1.000
_cell.angle_alpha   90.00
_cell.angle_beta   90.00
_cell.angle_gamma   90.00
#
_symmetry.space_group_name_H-M   'P 1'
#
loop_
_entity.id
_entity.type
_entity.pdbx_description
1 polymer ?
#
loop_
_entity_poly.entity_id
_entity_poly.type
_entity_poly.pdbx_seq_one_letter_code
_entity_poly.pdbx_strand_id
1 'polypeptide(L)'
;MPVKHRFVLLGPVAAYRDGDLVDTGARQQQAVLAALLLHAGRQVSTQRLVDGLWGDEPPATAVATVRTYVSRIRELLGEDRAALVSEAGGYALRVPPESVDVLE
;
A
#
# COMPACT_ATOMS: atom_id res chain seq x y z
N MET A 1 9.65 19.28 0.01
CA MET A 1 9.17 19.01 -1.37
C MET A 1 7.66 19.03 -1.32
N PRO A 2 6.94 19.56 -2.32
CA PRO A 2 5.49 19.47 -2.31
C PRO A 2 5.07 17.99 -2.28
N VAL A 3 4.08 17.69 -1.46
CA VAL A 3 3.55 16.34 -1.27
C VAL A 3 2.84 15.92 -2.56
N LYS A 4 3.51 15.10 -3.39
CA LYS A 4 2.95 14.60 -4.67
C LYS A 4 1.80 13.60 -4.45
N HIS A 5 1.87 12.84 -3.36
CA HIS A 5 0.89 11.84 -3.00
C HIS A 5 0.27 12.13 -1.64
N ARG A 6 -1.06 12.06 -1.57
CA ARG A 6 -1.80 12.12 -0.30
C ARG A 6 -2.66 10.88 -0.14
N PHE A 7 -2.55 10.22 1.01
CA PHE A 7 -3.31 9.03 1.38
C PHE A 7 -4.20 9.35 2.56
N VAL A 8 -5.46 8.91 2.47
CA VAL A 8 -6.48 9.09 3.50
C VAL A 8 -6.86 7.71 4.03
N LEU A 9 -6.61 7.49 5.32
CA LEU A 9 -6.92 6.24 6.03
C LEU A 9 -7.94 6.46 7.16
N LEU A 10 -8.15 7.70 7.61
CA LEU A 10 -9.18 8.08 8.59
C LEU A 10 -10.56 8.19 7.93
N GLY A 11 -11.04 7.07 7.38
CA GLY A 11 -12.26 7.00 6.59
C GLY A 11 -12.12 5.98 5.46
N PRO A 12 -12.89 6.12 4.37
CA PRO A 12 -12.69 5.31 3.17
C PRO A 12 -11.26 5.50 2.64
N VAL A 13 -10.55 4.40 2.38
CA VAL A 13 -9.17 4.43 1.89
C VAL A 13 -9.10 5.12 0.52
N ALA A 14 -8.48 6.30 0.48
CA ALA A 14 -8.35 7.13 -0.71
C ALA A 14 -6.88 7.49 -0.97
N ALA A 15 -6.54 7.69 -2.24
CA ALA A 15 -5.23 8.18 -2.65
C ALA A 15 -5.41 9.32 -3.65
N TYR A 16 -4.60 10.35 -3.51
CA TYR A 16 -4.53 11.49 -4.40
C TYR A 16 -3.12 11.58 -4.98
N ARG A 17 -3.03 11.92 -6.27
CA ARG A 17 -1.77 12.22 -6.95
C ARG A 17 -1.90 13.59 -7.59
N ASP A 18 -1.01 14.51 -7.21
CA ASP A 18 -1.03 15.90 -7.66
C ASP A 18 -2.40 16.60 -7.45
N GLY A 19 -3.14 16.17 -6.42
CA GLY A 19 -4.47 16.68 -6.08
C GLY A 19 -5.65 15.91 -6.70
N ASP A 20 -5.40 15.05 -7.69
CA ASP A 20 -6.44 14.25 -8.33
C ASP A 20 -6.66 12.91 -7.63
N LEU A 21 -7.93 12.51 -7.46
CA LEU A 21 -8.29 11.23 -6.87
C LEU A 21 -7.87 10.08 -7.80
N VAL A 22 -7.16 9.09 -7.25
CA VAL A 22 -6.74 7.88 -7.96
C VAL A 22 -7.50 6.66 -7.42
N ASP A 23 -7.87 5.75 -8.31
CA ASP A 23 -8.54 4.51 -7.93
C ASP A 23 -7.61 3.62 -7.08
N THR A 24 -7.96 3.45 -5.81
CA THR A 24 -7.24 2.60 -4.85
C THR A 24 -7.58 1.11 -5.01
N GLY A 25 -8.49 0.77 -5.91
CA GLY A 25 -8.89 -0.59 -6.26
C GLY A 25 -9.82 -1.24 -5.24
N ALA A 26 -9.91 -2.57 -5.31
CA ALA A 26 -10.77 -3.35 -4.42
C ALA A 26 -10.33 -3.27 -2.95
N ARG A 27 -11.25 -3.59 -2.03
CA ARG A 27 -11.01 -3.55 -0.57
C ARG A 27 -9.74 -4.28 -0.12
N GLN A 28 -9.41 -5.42 -0.72
CA GLN A 28 -8.19 -6.16 -0.39
C GLN A 28 -6.92 -5.43 -0.86
N GLN A 29 -6.95 -4.76 -2.01
CA GLN A 29 -5.84 -3.90 -2.45
C GLN A 29 -5.68 -2.69 -1.53
N GLN A 30 -6.79 -2.06 -1.14
CA GLN A 30 -6.82 -0.97 -0.16
C GLN A 30 -6.25 -1.40 1.19
N ALA A 31 -6.56 -2.61 1.66
CA ALA A 31 -6.01 -3.17 2.90
C ALA A 31 -4.50 -3.39 2.81
N VAL A 32 -3.97 -3.88 1.67
CA VAL A 32 -2.50 -3.97 1.45
C VAL A 32 -1.87 -2.59 1.49
N LEU A 33 -2.46 -1.61 0.80
CA LEU A 33 -1.96 -0.23 0.78
C LEU A 33 -1.93 0.35 2.20
N ALA A 34 -3.03 0.24 2.95
CA ALA A 34 -3.13 0.71 4.32
C ALA A 34 -2.11 0.02 5.24
N ALA A 35 -1.95 -1.30 5.13
CA ALA A 35 -0.97 -2.04 5.91
C ALA A 35 0.46 -1.52 5.67
N LEU A 36 0.83 -1.23 4.42
CA LEU A 36 2.14 -0.68 4.10
C LEU A 36 2.34 0.75 4.62
N LEU A 37 1.33 1.61 4.45
CA LEU A 37 1.36 3.00 4.92
C LEU A 37 1.47 3.10 6.44
N LEU A 38 0.71 2.28 7.18
CA LEU A 38 0.75 2.23 8.65
C LEU A 38 2.10 1.77 9.20
N HIS A 39 2.90 1.05 8.41
CA HIS A 39 4.25 0.67 8.79
C HIS A 39 5.30 1.76 8.49
N ALA A 40 4.89 2.92 7.96
CA ALA A 40 5.70 4.13 7.82
C ALA A 40 7.07 3.87 7.16
N GLY A 41 7.07 3.20 6.00
CA GLY A 41 8.30 2.86 5.27
C GLY A 41 9.08 1.67 5.80
N ARG A 42 8.67 1.06 6.93
CA ARG A 42 9.21 -0.23 7.38
C ARG A 42 8.67 -1.37 6.53
N GLN A 43 9.47 -2.43 6.43
CA GLN A 43 9.11 -3.63 5.71
C GLN A 43 7.94 -4.37 6.38
N VAL A 44 6.99 -4.82 5.56
CA VAL A 44 5.95 -5.78 5.92
C VAL A 44 6.21 -7.05 5.14
N SER A 45 6.34 -8.19 5.83
CA SER A 45 6.58 -9.47 5.15
C SER A 45 5.37 -9.86 4.31
N THR A 46 5.61 -10.62 3.23
CA THR A 46 4.51 -11.14 2.41
C THR A 46 3.53 -11.97 3.24
N GLN A 47 4.05 -12.76 4.19
CA GLN A 47 3.22 -13.55 5.09
C GLN A 47 2.31 -12.67 5.96
N ARG A 48 2.83 -11.60 6.55
CA ARG A 48 2.02 -10.69 7.38
C ARG A 48 0.93 -9.97 6.57
N LEU A 49 1.20 -9.68 5.29
CA LEU A 49 0.16 -9.16 4.38
C LEU A 49 -0.91 -10.22 4.09
N VAL A 50 -0.51 -11.49 3.90
CA VAL A 50 -1.45 -12.60 3.72
C VAL A 50 -2.31 -12.79 4.97
N ASP A 51 -1.67 -12.90 6.14
CA ASP A 51 -2.36 -13.08 7.42
C ASP A 51 -3.33 -11.92 7.69
N GLY A 52 -2.95 -10.68 7.35
CA GLY A 52 -3.82 -9.51 7.51
C GLY A 52 -5.04 -9.49 6.58
N LEU A 53 -4.99 -10.19 5.44
CA LEU A 53 -6.07 -10.23 4.46
C LEU A 53 -7.02 -11.42 4.63
N TRP A 54 -6.48 -12.57 5.03
CA TRP A 54 -7.22 -13.83 5.07
C TRP A 54 -7.20 -14.53 6.44
N GLY A 55 -6.44 -14.02 7.40
CA GLY A 55 -6.29 -14.66 8.72
C GLY A 55 -5.71 -16.06 8.59
N ASP A 56 -6.33 -17.01 9.29
CA ASP A 56 -5.86 -18.41 9.38
C ASP A 56 -6.23 -19.27 8.17
N GLU A 57 -7.07 -18.79 7.26
CA GLU A 57 -7.57 -19.54 6.09
C GLU A 57 -7.19 -18.87 4.75
N PRO A 58 -5.89 -18.69 4.44
CA PRO A 58 -5.49 -18.12 3.18
C PRO A 58 -5.73 -19.11 2.01
N PRO A 59 -6.23 -18.64 0.86
CA PRO A 59 -6.28 -19.47 -0.33
C PRO A 59 -4.86 -19.81 -0.81
N ALA A 60 -4.71 -20.91 -1.55
CA ALA A 60 -3.42 -21.32 -2.14
C ALA A 60 -2.79 -20.22 -3.03
N THR A 61 -3.61 -19.30 -3.55
CA THR A 61 -3.18 -18.18 -4.41
C THR A 61 -2.86 -16.89 -3.64
N ALA A 62 -2.97 -16.86 -2.31
CA ALA A 62 -2.87 -15.64 -1.51
C ALA A 62 -1.61 -14.80 -1.81
N VAL A 63 -0.44 -15.44 -1.86
CA VAL A 63 0.84 -14.79 -2.18
C VAL A 63 0.84 -14.20 -3.60
N ALA A 64 0.27 -14.92 -4.58
CA ALA A 64 0.16 -14.42 -5.95
C ALA A 64 -0.77 -13.20 -6.00
N THR A 65 -1.89 -13.24 -5.27
CA THR A 65 -2.84 -12.15 -5.16
C THR A 65 -2.21 -10.90 -4.52
N VAL A 66 -1.41 -11.05 -3.45
CA VAL A 66 -0.65 -9.92 -2.85
C VAL A 66 0.29 -9.30 -3.86
N ARG A 67 1.04 -10.11 -4.62
CA ARG A 67 1.93 -9.61 -5.68
C ARG A 67 1.18 -8.80 -6.74
N THR A 68 -0.02 -9.25 -7.14
CA THR A 68 -0.89 -8.49 -8.05
C THR A 68 -1.30 -7.15 -7.46
N TYR A 69 -1.71 -7.10 -6.20
CA TYR A 69 -2.06 -5.84 -5.55
C TYR A 69 -0.87 -4.89 -5.43
N VAL A 70 0.31 -5.40 -5.09
CA VAL A 70 1.56 -4.61 -5.08
C VAL A 70 1.85 -4.02 -6.46
N SER A 71 1.66 -4.80 -7.53
CA SER A 71 1.84 -4.30 -8.91
C SER A 71 0.88 -3.15 -9.23
N ARG A 72 -0.40 -3.29 -8.88
CA ARG A 72 -1.42 -2.24 -9.09
C ARG A 72 -1.14 -1.00 -8.24
N ILE A 73 -0.67 -1.18 -7.01
CA ILE A 73 -0.24 -0.05 -6.16
C ILE A 73 0.95 0.67 -6.79
N ARG A 74 1.92 -0.03 -7.42
CA ARG A 74 3.00 0.63 -8.17
C ARG A 74 2.48 1.48 -9.32
N GLU A 75 1.47 1.00 -10.03
CA GLU A 75 0.84 1.75 -11.13
C GLU A 75 0.13 3.01 -10.60
N LEU A 76 -0.55 2.91 -9.44
CA LEU A 76 -1.15 4.05 -8.75
C LEU A 76 -0.12 5.14 -8.42
N LEU A 77 1.06 4.75 -7.96
CA LEU A 77 2.16 5.67 -7.64
C LEU A 77 2.78 6.34 -8.88
N GLY A 78 2.54 5.83 -10.10
CA GLY A 78 3.04 6.44 -11.33
C GLY A 78 4.57 6.54 -11.37
N GLU A 79 5.10 7.76 -11.50
CA GLU A 79 6.54 8.04 -11.52
C GLU A 79 7.25 7.61 -10.23
N ASP A 80 6.54 7.67 -9.09
CA ASP A 80 7.06 7.32 -7.77
C ASP A 80 6.91 5.82 -7.45
N ARG A 81 6.67 4.96 -8.46
CA ARG A 81 6.60 3.49 -8.31
C ARG A 81 7.78 2.86 -7.55
N ALA A 82 8.94 3.52 -7.58
CA ALA A 82 10.16 3.09 -6.88
C ALA A 82 10.06 3.26 -5.35
N ALA A 83 9.12 4.06 -4.85
CA ALA A 83 8.82 4.19 -3.43
C ALA A 83 8.27 2.88 -2.82
N LEU A 84 7.63 2.02 -3.64
CA LEU A 84 7.20 0.69 -3.22
C LEU A 84 8.30 -0.35 -3.49
N VAL A 85 9.08 -0.60 -2.46
CA VAL A 85 10.27 -1.44 -2.51
C VAL A 85 9.93 -2.90 -2.21
N SER A 86 10.54 -3.83 -2.95
CA SER A 86 10.51 -5.26 -2.67
C SER A 86 11.87 -5.68 -2.12
N GLU A 87 11.94 -5.95 -0.83
CA GLU A 87 13.18 -6.30 -0.12
C GLU A 87 12.90 -7.47 0.82
N ALA A 88 13.89 -8.35 1.03
CA ALA A 88 13.92 -9.42 2.04
C ALA A 88 12.60 -10.21 2.23
N GLY A 89 11.92 -10.56 1.13
CA GLY A 89 10.66 -11.35 1.18
C GLY A 89 9.39 -10.56 1.56
N GLY A 90 9.46 -9.24 1.53
CA GLY A 90 8.34 -8.34 1.87
C GLY A 90 8.30 -7.09 1.01
N TYR A 91 7.50 -6.13 1.48
CA TYR A 91 7.26 -4.87 0.80
C TYR A 91 7.34 -3.71 1.79
N ALA A 92 7.86 -2.57 1.33
CA ALA A 92 7.90 -1.33 2.09
C ALA A 92 7.45 -0.18 1.20
N LEU A 93 6.53 0.65 1.68
CA LEU A 93 6.11 1.87 0.97
C LEU A 93 6.75 3.08 1.63
N ARG A 94 7.75 3.65 0.97
CA ARG A 94 8.55 4.78 1.48
C ARG A 94 8.02 6.10 0.92
N VAL A 95 6.99 6.61 1.58
CA VAL A 95 6.42 7.95 1.32
C VAL A 95 6.71 8.87 2.50
N PRO A 96 6.76 10.19 2.30
CA PRO A 96 6.87 11.14 3.40
C PRO A 96 5.73 10.94 4.42
N PRO A 97 5.95 11.03 5.74
CA PRO A 97 4.89 10.89 6.74
C PRO A 97 3.72 11.86 6.50
N GLU A 98 4.01 13.09 6.08
CA GLU A 98 3.02 14.11 5.74
C GLU A 98 2.12 13.76 4.55
N SER A 99 2.45 12.69 3.80
CA SER A 99 1.59 12.14 2.76
C SER A 99 0.44 11.30 3.33
N VAL A 100 0.42 10.97 4.62
CA VAL A 100 -0.55 10.06 5.22
C VAL A 100 -1.27 10.77 6.36
N ASP A 101 -2.58 10.92 6.28
CA ASP A 101 -3.41 11.63 7.27
C ASP A 101 -3.28 11.11 8.73
N VAL A 102 -2.93 9.82 8.90
CA VAL A 102 -2.67 9.21 10.22
C VAL A 102 -1.29 9.55 10.77
N LEU A 103 -0.34 9.94 9.91
CA LEU A 103 1.06 10.21 10.26
C LEU A 103 1.45 11.69 10.13
N GLU A 104 0.55 12.55 9.63
CA GLU A 104 0.66 14.02 9.64
C GLU A 104 0.79 14.61 11.07
#